data_AF-A0A8H6TIA3-F1
#
_entry.id   AF-A0A8H6TIA3-F1
#
_cell.length_a   1.000
_cell.length_b   1.000
_cell.length_c   1.000
_cell.angle_alpha   90.00
_cell.angle_beta   90.00
_cell.angle_gamma   90.00
#
_symmetry.space_group_name_H-M   'P 1'
#
loop_
_entity.id
_entity.type
_entity.pdbx_description
1 polymer ?
#
loop_
_entity_poly.entity_id
_entity_poly.type
_entity_poly.pdbx_seq_one_letter_code
_entity_poly.pdbx_strand_id
1 'polypeptide(L)'
;MKAPAVNAEGSENAKITSSVVVVIPGLSSCQAAFSCDSMLETQLGSKFSVPIMIFGTSVTFFSLALAVAATRIHNGAPDCDIFCFQLAHSRLICAPTLVEGHGCLAVRENRDGAMVTIEDCRLGDIKDKPDTVHFDWEVAFSKNELSSSKQQIRVYGDKCLEFITDTAQIGTCDESNTNTRQQWIARPDFSLEWAGAASGQCLDLRDHEASFGTPAVVSLCSAHTTQDWAAAPMTKPGIWLTSFDSNEKGTPYCMAASSQDDQAPVALVRCTALRELYPTGSVTWTVPAIPFSGYIRTPNDKCLTARFRTEGGRLTVEACPARTGVNSNQRFVPLHDGRFQLEGTNFCVDLTDGQPLVGNPLQISGCDGTPNQIWTRVERIRRLPSY
;
A
#
# COMPACT_ATOMS: atom_id res chain seq x y z
N MET A 1 -69.19 28.46 15.45
CA MET A 1 -67.88 28.83 16.04
C MET A 1 -66.80 28.14 15.22
N LYS A 2 -65.77 28.90 14.81
CA LYS A 2 -64.69 28.49 13.89
C LYS A 2 -64.05 27.16 14.31
N ALA A 3 -63.96 26.21 13.38
CA ALA A 3 -63.09 25.05 13.49
C ALA A 3 -61.62 25.46 13.24
N PRO A 4 -60.63 24.89 13.96
CA PRO A 4 -59.23 25.23 13.77
C PRO A 4 -58.64 24.51 12.57
N ALA A 5 -57.75 25.24 11.88
CA ALA A 5 -56.97 24.78 10.74
C ALA A 5 -55.92 23.75 11.17
N VAL A 6 -55.77 22.69 10.38
CA VAL A 6 -54.68 21.72 10.47
C VAL A 6 -53.60 22.17 9.49
N ASN A 7 -52.42 22.52 10.00
CA ASN A 7 -51.22 22.75 9.22
C ASN A 7 -50.63 21.40 8.81
N ALA A 8 -50.50 21.17 7.49
CA ALA A 8 -49.70 20.08 6.94
C ALA A 8 -48.32 20.66 6.55
N GLU A 9 -47.29 20.34 7.31
CA GLU A 9 -45.88 20.60 6.97
C GLU A 9 -45.19 19.27 6.61
N GLY A 10 -44.40 19.28 5.54
CA GLY A 10 -43.37 18.28 5.26
C GLY A 10 -43.58 17.43 4.00
N SER A 11 -43.44 18.01 2.81
CA SER A 11 -43.17 17.22 1.60
C SER A 11 -41.67 16.90 1.51
N GLU A 12 -41.33 15.62 1.47
CA GLU A 12 -39.98 15.15 1.14
C GLU A 12 -39.59 15.57 -0.27
N ASN A 13 -38.44 16.23 -0.41
CA ASN A 13 -37.81 16.48 -1.71
C ASN A 13 -37.27 15.17 -2.27
N ALA A 14 -38.03 14.51 -3.13
CA ALA A 14 -37.51 13.43 -3.96
C ALA A 14 -36.46 14.00 -4.94
N LYS A 15 -35.20 13.63 -4.75
CA LYS A 15 -34.08 13.97 -5.63
C LYS A 15 -34.22 13.17 -6.93
N ILE A 16 -34.77 13.76 -7.97
CA ILE A 16 -34.83 13.16 -9.31
C ILE A 16 -33.45 13.29 -9.93
N THR A 17 -32.70 12.20 -10.02
CA THR A 17 -31.51 12.09 -10.88
C THR A 17 -31.97 11.72 -12.29
N SER A 18 -31.90 12.69 -13.19
CA SER A 18 -32.15 12.47 -14.62
C SER A 18 -30.89 11.94 -15.29
N SER A 19 -30.92 10.70 -15.77
CA SER A 19 -29.87 10.16 -16.65
C SER A 19 -30.18 10.54 -18.10
N VAL A 20 -29.31 11.31 -18.74
CA VAL A 20 -29.41 11.61 -20.18
C VAL A 20 -28.66 10.53 -20.94
N VAL A 21 -29.37 9.72 -21.72
CA VAL A 21 -28.78 8.77 -22.67
C VAL A 21 -28.77 9.42 -24.05
N VAL A 22 -27.58 9.71 -24.57
CA VAL A 22 -27.40 10.16 -25.95
C VAL A 22 -27.08 8.94 -26.80
N VAL A 23 -27.98 8.56 -27.71
CA VAL A 23 -27.73 7.49 -28.69
C VAL A 23 -27.28 8.13 -30.00
N ILE A 24 -26.06 7.83 -30.43
CA ILE A 24 -25.56 8.15 -31.78
C ILE A 24 -25.61 6.86 -32.60
N PRO A 25 -26.35 6.80 -33.72
CA PRO A 25 -26.42 5.60 -34.53
C PRO A 25 -25.18 5.46 -35.43
N GLY A 26 -24.59 4.26 -35.39
CA GLY A 26 -23.62 3.80 -36.39
C GLY A 26 -22.20 3.69 -35.87
N LEU A 27 -21.92 2.65 -35.09
CA LEU A 27 -20.63 1.94 -35.02
C LEU A 27 -20.90 0.60 -34.30
N SER A 28 -20.80 -0.50 -35.04
CA SER A 28 -20.92 -1.85 -34.52
C SER A 28 -19.65 -2.24 -33.75
N SER A 29 -19.84 -2.98 -32.65
CA SER A 29 -18.85 -3.67 -31.81
C SER A 29 -17.84 -2.81 -31.03
N CYS A 30 -18.23 -2.41 -29.82
CA CYS A 30 -17.43 -2.47 -28.58
C CYS A 30 -18.35 -2.11 -27.41
N GLN A 31 -18.85 -3.11 -26.67
CA GLN A 31 -19.53 -2.89 -25.38
C GLN A 31 -18.50 -3.08 -24.27
N ALA A 32 -18.07 -1.98 -23.66
CA ALA A 32 -17.51 -1.98 -22.31
C ALA A 32 -18.38 -1.02 -21.49
N ALA A 33 -19.22 -1.57 -20.62
CA ALA A 33 -19.96 -0.80 -19.64
C ALA A 33 -19.10 -0.67 -18.39
N PHE A 34 -18.67 0.54 -18.06
CA PHE A 34 -18.17 0.87 -16.72
C PHE A 34 -19.37 1.25 -15.86
N SER A 35 -19.61 0.47 -14.80
CA SER A 35 -20.51 0.82 -13.71
C SER A 35 -19.69 0.81 -12.42
N CYS A 36 -19.57 1.97 -11.78
CA CYS A 36 -19.20 2.04 -10.37
C CYS A 36 -20.50 2.10 -9.58
N ASP A 37 -20.93 0.96 -9.03
CA ASP A 37 -21.95 0.96 -7.98
C ASP A 37 -21.58 -0.08 -6.92
N SER A 38 -21.45 0.42 -5.70
CA SER A 38 -21.30 -0.34 -4.46
C SER A 38 -22.60 -1.06 -4.11
N MET A 39 -22.48 -2.30 -3.64
CA MET A 39 -23.57 -3.18 -3.23
C MET A 39 -24.59 -2.52 -2.29
N LEU A 40 -25.85 -2.43 -2.75
CA LEU A 40 -27.01 -2.60 -1.89
C LEU A 40 -27.96 -3.59 -2.59
N GLU A 41 -28.04 -4.78 -2.02
CA GLU A 41 -28.90 -5.85 -2.50
C GLU A 41 -30.33 -5.58 -2.03
N THR A 42 -31.26 -5.33 -2.95
CA THR A 42 -32.69 -5.53 -2.68
C THR A 42 -33.38 -6.00 -3.94
N GLN A 43 -33.90 -7.21 -3.88
CA GLN A 43 -34.78 -7.82 -4.88
C GLN A 43 -36.04 -6.99 -5.07
N LEU A 44 -36.44 -6.76 -6.32
CA LEU A 44 -37.82 -6.89 -6.81
C LEU A 44 -37.85 -6.68 -8.33
N GLY A 45 -38.30 -7.71 -9.05
CA GLY A 45 -38.54 -7.64 -10.48
C GLY A 45 -39.85 -6.91 -10.80
N SER A 46 -39.86 -6.16 -11.90
CA SER A 46 -40.93 -6.15 -12.90
C SER A 46 -40.60 -5.14 -14.00
N LYS A 47 -40.86 -5.53 -15.25
CA LYS A 47 -40.73 -4.68 -16.43
C LYS A 47 -41.97 -3.76 -16.49
N PHE A 48 -41.75 -2.45 -16.56
CA PHE A 48 -42.78 -1.47 -16.88
C PHE A 48 -42.35 -0.70 -18.14
N SER A 49 -43.15 -0.79 -19.20
CA SER A 49 -43.08 0.12 -20.36
C SER A 49 -44.16 1.18 -20.22
N VAL A 50 -43.80 2.46 -20.35
CA VAL A 50 -44.74 3.58 -20.42
C VAL A 50 -44.48 4.34 -21.73
N PRO A 51 -45.52 4.70 -22.51
CA PRO A 51 -45.34 5.47 -23.73
C PRO A 51 -45.10 6.95 -23.43
N ILE A 52 -44.13 7.55 -24.13
CA ILE A 52 -43.87 9.00 -24.10
C ILE A 52 -44.79 9.69 -25.11
N MET A 53 -45.59 10.63 -24.62
CA MET A 53 -46.41 11.54 -25.42
C MET A 53 -45.69 12.91 -25.46
N ILE A 54 -45.36 13.41 -26.66
CA ILE A 54 -44.64 14.68 -26.86
C ILE A 54 -45.65 15.79 -27.12
N PHE A 55 -45.57 16.90 -26.38
CA PHE A 55 -46.10 18.20 -26.78
C PHE A 55 -45.03 19.29 -26.59
N GLY A 56 -44.97 20.23 -27.54
CA GLY A 56 -44.02 21.37 -27.59
C GLY A 56 -44.17 22.34 -26.41
N THR A 57 -43.42 23.43 -26.27
CA THR A 57 -42.71 24.31 -27.21
C THR A 57 -41.74 25.19 -26.39
N SER A 58 -40.75 25.79 -27.08
CA SER A 58 -39.86 26.91 -26.67
C SER A 58 -38.44 26.51 -26.22
N VAL A 59 -37.46 26.80 -27.08
CA VAL A 59 -36.02 26.66 -26.82
C VAL A 59 -35.44 28.06 -26.58
N THR A 60 -34.92 28.30 -25.38
CA THR A 60 -34.02 29.42 -25.09
C THR A 60 -32.58 28.91 -25.14
N PHE A 61 -31.77 29.47 -26.03
CA PHE A 61 -30.34 29.13 -26.14
C PHE A 61 -29.56 29.73 -24.97
N PHE A 62 -28.99 28.88 -24.12
CA PHE A 62 -27.83 29.21 -23.29
C PHE A 62 -26.60 28.59 -23.96
N SER A 63 -25.69 29.42 -24.45
CA SER A 63 -24.39 28.99 -24.98
C SER A 63 -23.50 28.55 -23.81
N LEU A 64 -23.43 27.25 -23.54
CA LEU A 64 -22.35 26.66 -22.78
C LEU A 64 -21.23 26.33 -23.77
N ALA A 65 -20.13 27.08 -23.71
CA ALA A 65 -18.94 26.80 -24.50
C ALA A 65 -18.28 25.51 -23.98
N LEU A 66 -18.59 24.38 -24.63
CA LEU A 66 -17.84 23.15 -24.46
C LEU A 66 -16.59 23.24 -25.33
N ALA A 67 -15.44 23.50 -24.71
CA ALA A 67 -14.15 23.40 -25.38
C ALA A 67 -13.87 21.91 -25.66
N VAL A 68 -14.24 21.46 -26.87
CA VAL A 68 -13.78 20.17 -27.39
C VAL A 68 -12.34 20.37 -27.87
N ALA A 69 -11.37 20.04 -27.02
CA ALA A 69 -10.00 19.84 -27.46
C ALA A 69 -9.95 18.54 -28.28
N ALA A 70 -10.15 18.66 -29.60
CA ALA A 70 -9.90 17.57 -30.53
C ALA A 70 -8.38 17.37 -30.63
N THR A 71 -7.83 16.41 -29.89
CA THR A 71 -6.47 15.92 -30.13
C THR A 71 -6.53 14.86 -31.23
N ARG A 72 -5.87 15.19 -32.34
CA ARG A 72 -5.68 14.32 -33.50
C ARG A 72 -4.74 13.18 -33.10
N ILE A 73 -5.28 11.96 -32.99
CA ILE A 73 -4.46 10.76 -32.75
C ILE A 73 -3.64 10.48 -34.02
N HIS A 74 -2.33 10.72 -33.95
CA HIS A 74 -1.37 10.09 -34.84
C HIS A 74 -0.86 8.83 -34.13
N ASN A 75 -0.92 7.70 -34.85
CA ASN A 75 -0.43 6.40 -34.40
C ASN A 75 1.03 6.49 -33.94
N GLY A 76 1.27 6.15 -32.67
CA GLY A 76 2.61 6.01 -32.10
C GLY A 76 2.61 6.38 -30.61
N ALA A 77 2.75 5.37 -29.75
CA ALA A 77 2.83 5.49 -28.29
C ALA A 77 3.88 6.55 -27.84
N PRO A 78 3.65 7.20 -26.68
CA PRO A 78 4.30 6.69 -25.48
C PRO A 78 3.40 6.67 -24.24
N ASP A 79 3.78 5.80 -23.30
CA ASP A 79 3.19 5.64 -21.97
C ASP A 79 3.13 6.98 -21.22
N CYS A 80 1.90 7.41 -20.91
CA CYS A 80 1.63 8.43 -19.91
C CYS A 80 1.25 7.71 -18.61
N ASP A 81 2.26 7.33 -17.82
CA ASP A 81 2.06 6.96 -16.43
C ASP A 81 1.73 8.23 -15.64
N ILE A 82 0.42 8.45 -15.42
CA ILE A 82 -0.05 9.35 -14.38
C ILE A 82 0.10 8.61 -13.06
N PHE A 83 1.16 8.93 -12.32
CA PHE A 83 1.39 8.46 -10.96
C PHE A 83 0.35 9.07 -10.01
N CYS A 84 -0.73 8.35 -9.78
CA CYS A 84 -1.63 8.61 -8.65
C CYS A 84 -1.17 7.75 -7.47
N PHE A 85 -0.51 8.37 -6.50
CA PHE A 85 -0.32 7.78 -5.18
C PHE A 85 -1.69 7.70 -4.49
N GLN A 86 -2.29 6.51 -4.47
CA GLN A 86 -3.44 6.26 -3.61
C GLN A 86 -2.96 5.60 -2.31
N LEU A 87 -2.32 6.39 -1.45
CA LEU A 87 -2.07 6.04 -0.04
C LEU A 87 -3.37 6.24 0.77
N ALA A 88 -4.46 5.58 0.38
CA ALA A 88 -5.68 5.62 1.18
C ALA A 88 -5.52 4.59 2.33
N HIS A 89 -5.22 5.10 3.52
CA HIS A 89 -5.15 4.39 4.81
C HIS A 89 -3.85 3.66 5.18
N SER A 90 -2.69 4.20 4.80
CA SER A 90 -1.44 3.84 5.49
C SER A 90 -1.58 4.25 6.97
N ARG A 91 -1.17 3.39 7.91
CA ARG A 91 -1.32 3.59 9.36
C ARG A 91 0.01 3.63 10.11
N LEU A 92 1.15 3.74 9.43
CA LEU A 92 2.45 3.69 10.10
C LEU A 92 3.53 4.28 9.22
N ILE A 93 4.57 4.80 9.87
CA ILE A 93 5.82 5.20 9.23
C ILE A 93 6.95 4.44 9.93
N CYS A 94 7.63 3.56 9.20
CA CYS A 94 8.75 2.77 9.67
C CYS A 94 10.07 3.42 9.26
N ALA A 95 11.10 3.35 10.11
CA ALA A 95 12.47 3.50 9.62
C ALA A 95 13.00 2.10 9.24
N PRO A 96 13.61 1.93 8.05
CA PRO A 96 14.04 0.64 7.55
C PRO A 96 15.32 0.12 8.21
N THR A 97 16.03 0.92 9.00
CA THR A 97 17.31 0.51 9.62
C THR A 97 17.33 0.53 11.13
N LEU A 98 16.28 -0.01 11.75
CA LEU A 98 16.42 -0.48 13.12
C LEU A 98 16.97 -1.88 13.21
N VAL A 99 17.82 -2.04 14.22
CA VAL A 99 18.58 -3.21 14.64
C VAL A 99 17.76 -4.51 14.75
N GLU A 100 16.44 -4.40 14.91
CA GLU A 100 15.48 -5.52 15.00
C GLU A 100 14.38 -5.48 13.93
N GLY A 101 14.47 -4.62 12.90
CA GLY A 101 13.49 -4.56 11.81
C GLY A 101 12.08 -4.09 12.21
N HIS A 102 11.94 -3.51 13.41
CA HIS A 102 10.66 -3.16 13.99
C HIS A 102 10.73 -1.83 14.73
N GLY A 103 11.22 -0.74 14.14
CA GLY A 103 10.80 0.51 14.73
C GLY A 103 10.27 1.54 13.79
N CYS A 104 9.48 2.33 14.46
CA CYS A 104 8.39 3.04 13.91
C CYS A 104 8.43 4.40 14.51
N LEU A 105 8.14 5.38 13.67
CA LEU A 105 7.84 6.71 14.11
C LEU A 105 6.72 6.61 15.14
N ALA A 106 6.95 7.20 16.30
CA ALA A 106 6.12 7.00 17.46
C ALA A 106 6.02 8.27 18.28
N VAL A 107 4.86 8.47 18.88
CA VAL A 107 4.59 9.57 19.81
C VAL A 107 3.89 9.02 21.05
N ARG A 108 4.36 9.43 22.23
CA ARG A 108 3.85 8.92 23.53
C ARG A 108 2.69 9.71 24.09
N GLU A 109 2.51 10.96 23.66
CA GLU A 109 1.56 11.89 24.25
C GLU A 109 0.75 12.58 23.16
N ASN A 110 -0.57 12.69 23.33
CA ASN A 110 -1.43 13.48 22.45
C ASN A 110 -1.49 14.95 22.90
N ARG A 111 -0.37 15.66 22.77
CA ARG A 111 -0.30 17.11 22.99
C ARG A 111 0.67 17.77 22.02
N ASP A 112 0.44 19.05 21.73
CA ASP A 112 1.33 19.83 20.89
C ASP A 112 2.71 19.95 21.55
N GLY A 113 3.77 19.78 20.76
CA GLY A 113 5.15 19.72 21.25
C GLY A 113 5.57 18.34 21.76
N ALA A 114 4.70 17.32 21.71
CA ALA A 114 5.12 15.97 22.04
C ALA A 114 6.16 15.48 21.02
N MET A 115 7.31 15.06 21.55
CA MET A 115 8.44 14.62 20.75
C MET A 115 8.11 13.34 19.99
N VAL A 116 8.55 13.28 18.75
CA VAL A 116 8.48 12.08 17.93
C VAL A 116 9.80 11.34 18.07
N THR A 117 9.70 10.05 18.38
CA THR A 117 10.84 9.15 18.59
C THR A 117 10.67 7.93 17.71
N ILE A 118 11.72 7.13 17.60
CA ILE A 118 11.60 5.79 17.05
C ILE A 118 11.40 4.78 18.17
N GLU A 119 10.37 3.97 18.10
CA GLU A 119 10.02 2.99 19.14
C GLU A 119 9.81 1.61 18.52
N ASP A 120 9.84 0.57 19.35
CA ASP A 120 9.54 -0.79 18.89
C ASP A 120 8.09 -0.87 18.44
N CYS A 121 7.88 -1.09 17.13
CA CYS A 121 6.56 -1.17 16.53
C CYS A 121 5.67 -2.22 17.22
N ARG A 122 6.25 -3.26 17.83
CA ARG A 122 5.53 -4.32 18.56
C ARG A 122 4.81 -3.78 19.81
N LEU A 123 5.21 -2.62 20.33
CA LEU A 123 4.56 -2.00 21.49
C LEU A 123 3.13 -1.53 21.17
N GLY A 124 2.81 -1.27 19.90
CA GLY A 124 1.50 -0.77 19.47
C GLY A 124 0.35 -1.77 19.60
N ASP A 125 0.65 -3.07 19.75
CA ASP A 125 -0.36 -4.12 19.95
C ASP A 125 -0.89 -4.17 21.40
N ILE A 126 -0.35 -3.37 22.33
CA ILE A 126 -0.77 -3.37 23.74
C ILE A 126 -1.87 -2.33 23.97
N LYS A 127 -3.12 -2.70 23.66
CA LYS A 127 -4.31 -1.82 23.78
C LYS A 127 -4.66 -1.35 25.21
N ASP A 128 -4.04 -1.92 26.24
CA ASP A 128 -4.47 -1.78 27.64
C ASP A 128 -3.60 -0.83 28.49
N LYS A 129 -2.72 -0.02 27.88
CA LYS A 129 -1.93 0.99 28.62
C LYS A 129 -2.35 2.41 28.24
N PRO A 130 -2.80 3.25 29.19
CA PRO A 130 -3.24 4.63 28.90
C PRO A 130 -2.08 5.60 28.55
N ASP A 131 -0.82 5.19 28.71
CA ASP A 131 0.37 5.93 28.25
C ASP A 131 0.93 5.33 26.94
N THR A 132 0.04 4.87 26.06
CA THR A 132 0.38 4.11 24.87
C THR A 132 1.26 4.91 23.92
N VAL A 133 2.33 4.27 23.46
CA VAL A 133 3.04 4.72 22.27
C VAL A 133 2.08 4.59 21.09
N HIS A 134 1.83 5.68 20.38
CA HIS A 134 1.00 5.69 19.20
C HIS A 134 1.85 5.63 17.93
N PHE A 135 1.44 4.73 17.04
CA PHE A 135 2.09 4.47 15.76
C PHE A 135 1.16 4.72 14.56
N ASP A 136 -0.12 5.01 14.81
CA ASP A 136 -1.14 5.18 13.77
C ASP A 136 -0.97 6.52 13.04
N TRP A 137 -0.10 6.52 12.01
CA TRP A 137 0.14 7.68 11.16
C TRP A 137 -0.68 7.62 9.88
N GLU A 138 -1.44 8.66 9.57
CA GLU A 138 -2.22 8.81 8.34
C GLU A 138 -1.57 9.85 7.42
N VAL A 139 -1.44 9.54 6.14
CA VAL A 139 -0.99 10.53 5.15
C VAL A 139 -2.21 11.27 4.60
N ALA A 140 -2.35 12.54 4.95
CA ALA A 140 -3.45 13.39 4.53
C ALA A 140 -3.05 14.23 3.31
N PHE A 141 -3.83 14.08 2.24
CA PHE A 141 -3.73 14.90 1.04
C PHE A 141 -4.62 16.13 1.16
N SER A 142 -4.15 17.26 0.65
CA SER A 142 -4.98 18.45 0.47
C SER A 142 -6.17 18.11 -0.43
N LYS A 143 -7.40 18.41 0.02
CA LYS A 143 -8.65 18.09 -0.71
C LYS A 143 -8.72 18.72 -2.11
N ASN A 144 -7.85 19.67 -2.44
CA ASN A 144 -7.89 20.44 -3.67
C ASN A 144 -6.66 20.27 -4.57
N GLU A 145 -5.66 19.47 -4.19
CA GLU A 145 -4.42 19.32 -4.97
C GLU A 145 -4.03 17.85 -5.12
N LEU A 146 -4.54 17.22 -6.18
CA LEU A 146 -4.08 15.89 -6.62
C LEU A 146 -2.64 15.92 -7.19
N SER A 147 -2.01 17.09 -7.29
CA SER A 147 -0.69 17.27 -7.92
C SER A 147 0.34 17.97 -7.05
N SER A 148 0.02 18.43 -5.83
CA SER A 148 1.04 19.01 -4.97
C SER A 148 1.78 17.91 -4.23
N SER A 149 3.09 17.89 -4.38
CA SER A 149 4.01 16.94 -3.74
C SER A 149 4.05 17.06 -2.21
N LYS A 150 3.25 17.96 -1.62
CA LYS A 150 3.28 18.30 -0.20
C LYS A 150 2.09 17.68 0.51
N GLN A 151 2.38 16.91 1.55
CA GLN A 151 1.39 16.16 2.30
C GLN A 151 1.55 16.42 3.79
N GLN A 152 0.45 16.35 4.54
CA GLN A 152 0.49 16.30 5.99
C GLN A 152 0.57 14.84 6.44
N ILE A 153 1.39 14.58 7.44
CA ILE A 153 1.48 13.27 8.08
C ILE A 153 0.79 13.41 9.44
N ARG A 154 -0.38 12.80 9.61
CA ARG A 154 -1.25 12.94 10.77
C ARG A 154 -1.09 11.80 11.76
N VAL A 155 -1.38 12.05 13.02
CA VAL A 155 -1.53 11.08 14.11
C VAL A 155 -2.65 11.56 15.03
N TYR A 156 -3.34 10.67 15.73
CA TYR A 156 -4.52 11.00 16.55
C TYR A 156 -5.69 11.68 15.79
N GLY A 157 -5.63 11.76 14.46
CA GLY A 157 -6.61 12.43 13.61
C GLY A 157 -6.41 13.95 13.47
N ASP A 158 -6.16 14.66 14.58
CA ASP A 158 -6.04 16.13 14.63
C ASP A 158 -4.61 16.65 14.84
N LYS A 159 -3.62 15.76 14.98
CA LYS A 159 -2.21 16.12 15.13
C LYS A 159 -1.42 15.81 13.88
N CYS A 160 -0.48 16.67 13.55
CA CYS A 160 0.38 16.58 12.38
C CYS A 160 1.84 16.51 12.81
N LEU A 161 2.62 15.67 12.14
CA LEU A 161 4.07 15.66 12.22
C LEU A 161 4.58 17.05 11.83
N GLU A 162 5.21 17.71 12.78
CA GLU A 162 5.69 19.07 12.67
C GLU A 162 7.17 19.12 13.01
N PHE A 163 7.91 19.93 12.26
CA PHE A 163 9.29 20.23 12.62
C PHE A 163 9.38 21.60 13.30
N ILE A 164 9.92 21.61 14.52
CA ILE A 164 10.26 22.83 15.24
C ILE A 164 11.72 22.76 15.66
N THR A 165 12.47 23.79 15.25
CA THR A 165 13.91 24.01 15.50
C THR A 165 14.82 22.88 14.99
N ASP A 166 14.90 21.79 15.73
CA ASP A 166 15.87 20.70 15.63
C ASP A 166 15.26 19.32 15.93
N THR A 167 13.97 19.26 16.30
CA THR A 167 13.28 18.01 16.61
C THR A 167 11.96 17.89 15.85
N ALA A 168 11.68 16.68 15.38
CA ALA A 168 10.34 16.32 14.96
C ALA A 168 9.45 16.16 16.19
N GLN A 169 8.28 16.76 16.14
CA GLN A 169 7.26 16.72 17.16
C GLN A 169 5.89 16.60 16.48
N ILE A 170 4.82 16.58 17.28
CA ILE A 170 3.47 16.76 16.75
C ILE A 170 2.89 18.10 17.17
N GLY A 171 2.05 18.67 16.33
CA GLY A 171 1.27 19.88 16.61
C GLY A 171 -0.13 19.76 16.05
N THR A 172 -1.04 20.64 16.47
CA THR A 172 -2.39 20.68 15.90
C THR A 172 -2.31 20.91 14.39
N CYS A 173 -2.98 20.06 13.61
CA CYS A 173 -2.96 20.14 12.15
C CYS A 173 -3.52 21.48 11.66
N ASP A 174 -2.78 22.14 10.78
CA ASP A 174 -3.29 23.27 10.02
C ASP A 174 -4.14 22.76 8.84
N GLU A 175 -5.46 22.72 9.02
CA GLU A 175 -6.41 22.29 7.98
C GLU A 175 -6.40 23.18 6.73
N SER A 176 -5.87 24.41 6.81
CA SER A 176 -5.67 25.26 5.63
C SER A 176 -4.49 24.82 4.78
N ASN A 177 -3.66 23.90 5.30
CA ASN A 177 -2.44 23.40 4.67
C ASN A 177 -1.49 24.53 4.23
N THR A 178 -1.40 25.60 5.03
CA THR A 178 -0.49 26.73 4.77
C THR A 178 0.75 26.69 5.66
N ASN A 179 0.69 25.95 6.77
CA ASN A 179 1.82 25.73 7.67
C ASN A 179 2.85 24.79 7.04
N THR A 180 3.89 25.37 6.45
CA THR A 180 4.97 24.62 5.82
C THR A 180 5.78 23.77 6.80
N ARG A 181 5.67 23.99 8.13
CA ARG A 181 6.30 23.14 9.16
C ARG A 181 5.67 21.75 9.27
N GLN A 182 4.46 21.59 8.76
CA GLN A 182 3.67 20.35 8.82
C GLN A 182 3.58 19.66 7.45
N GLN A 183 4.33 20.14 6.46
CA GLN A 183 4.30 19.64 5.10
C GLN A 183 5.55 18.81 4.79
N TRP A 184 5.33 17.63 4.21
CA TRP A 184 6.35 16.65 3.89
C TRP A 184 6.23 16.22 2.43
N ILE A 185 7.37 15.95 1.81
CA ILE A 185 7.50 15.46 0.44
C ILE A 185 8.17 14.08 0.54
N ALA A 186 7.43 13.03 0.21
CA ALA A 186 8.02 11.70 0.04
C ALA A 186 8.78 11.65 -1.27
N ARG A 187 10.08 11.38 -1.22
CA ARG A 187 10.95 11.27 -2.40
C ARG A 187 11.03 9.83 -2.93
N PRO A 188 11.41 9.63 -4.20
CA PRO A 188 11.62 8.29 -4.78
C PRO A 188 12.74 7.50 -4.11
N ASP A 189 13.67 8.18 -3.43
CA ASP A 189 14.77 7.59 -2.66
C ASP A 189 14.36 7.26 -1.21
N PHE A 190 13.07 7.28 -0.90
CA PHE A 190 12.48 6.96 0.40
C PHE A 190 12.70 7.99 1.49
N SER A 191 13.35 9.10 1.20
CA SER A 191 13.48 10.17 2.18
C SER A 191 12.19 10.99 2.31
N LEU A 192 11.89 11.43 3.53
CA LEU A 192 10.80 12.36 3.82
C LEU A 192 11.38 13.76 3.92
N GLU A 193 11.38 14.49 2.80
CA GLU A 193 11.86 15.87 2.75
C GLU A 193 10.85 16.82 3.42
N TRP A 194 11.36 17.69 4.30
CA TRP A 194 10.55 18.72 4.93
C TRP A 194 10.30 19.87 3.95
N ALA A 195 9.03 20.14 3.63
CA ALA A 195 8.65 21.11 2.60
C ALA A 195 8.75 22.59 3.04
N GLY A 196 9.04 22.84 4.33
CA GLY A 196 9.15 24.18 4.91
C GLY A 196 10.56 24.74 5.06
N ALA A 197 11.59 23.93 4.84
CA ALA A 197 12.98 24.39 4.78
C ALA A 197 13.37 24.91 3.39
N ALA A 198 14.51 25.59 3.34
CA ALA A 198 15.31 25.60 2.12
C ALA A 198 15.54 24.13 1.68
N SER A 199 15.27 23.84 0.41
CA SER A 199 15.25 22.47 -0.14
C SER A 199 16.43 21.61 0.32
N GLY A 200 16.20 20.33 0.58
CA GLY A 200 17.26 19.36 0.89
C GLY A 200 17.41 19.01 2.37
N GLN A 201 16.36 19.20 3.18
CA GLN A 201 16.32 18.70 4.54
C GLN A 201 15.34 17.54 4.69
N CYS A 202 15.76 16.44 5.30
CA CYS A 202 15.00 15.19 5.40
C CYS A 202 14.79 14.78 6.86
N LEU A 203 13.68 14.09 7.14
CA LEU A 203 13.45 13.42 8.42
C LEU A 203 14.57 12.40 8.66
N ASP A 204 15.16 12.42 9.84
CA ASP A 204 16.31 11.61 10.22
C ASP A 204 16.17 11.18 11.69
N LEU A 205 17.05 10.30 12.13
CA LEU A 205 17.25 9.99 13.54
C LEU A 205 18.42 10.79 14.08
N ARG A 206 18.28 11.33 15.29
CA ARG A 206 19.33 12.10 15.96
C ARG A 206 20.65 11.31 15.96
N ASP A 207 21.73 11.98 15.58
CA ASP A 207 23.09 11.42 15.50
C ASP A 207 23.21 10.17 14.61
N HIS A 208 22.26 9.96 13.69
CA HIS A 208 22.12 8.75 12.88
C HIS A 208 22.02 7.47 13.74
N GLU A 209 21.50 7.59 14.97
CA GLU A 209 21.37 6.47 15.89
C GLU A 209 20.02 5.78 15.75
N ALA A 210 20.02 4.54 15.25
CA ALA A 210 18.85 3.70 15.16
C ALA A 210 18.66 2.88 16.46
N SER A 211 18.42 3.56 17.57
CA SER A 211 18.07 2.96 18.87
C SER A 211 16.64 3.33 19.24
N PHE A 212 15.90 2.45 19.93
CA PHE A 212 14.59 2.82 20.44
C PHE A 212 14.68 3.97 21.44
N GLY A 213 13.75 4.92 21.35
CA GLY A 213 13.77 6.19 22.06
C GLY A 213 14.57 7.29 21.38
N THR A 214 15.32 7.02 20.30
CA THR A 214 16.04 8.08 19.57
C THR A 214 15.04 9.09 19.02
N PRO A 215 15.22 10.40 19.27
CA PRO A 215 14.39 11.44 18.67
C PRO A 215 14.52 11.48 17.16
N ALA A 216 13.39 11.62 16.47
CA ALA A 216 13.39 12.01 15.07
C ALA A 216 13.73 13.51 14.97
N VAL A 217 14.58 13.85 14.02
CA VAL A 217 15.08 15.21 13.75
C VAL A 217 14.96 15.50 12.27
N VAL A 218 15.30 16.70 11.85
CA VAL A 218 15.48 17.03 10.43
C VAL A 218 16.93 17.43 10.21
N SER A 219 17.57 16.80 9.24
CA SER A 219 18.98 17.04 8.88
C SER A 219 19.12 17.17 7.36
N LEU A 220 20.32 17.40 6.84
CA LEU A 220 20.54 17.43 5.39
C LEU A 220 20.23 16.07 4.79
N CYS A 221 19.44 16.04 3.71
CA CYS A 221 19.18 14.83 2.94
C CYS A 221 20.51 14.22 2.47
N SER A 222 20.68 12.93 2.74
CA SER A 222 21.89 12.15 2.53
C SER A 222 21.50 10.71 2.19
N ALA A 223 22.46 9.86 1.84
CA ALA A 223 22.23 8.43 1.64
C ALA A 223 22.30 7.63 2.96
N HIS A 224 22.12 8.29 4.12
CA HIS A 224 22.08 7.59 5.40
C HIS A 224 20.77 6.84 5.54
N THR A 225 20.85 5.57 5.89
CA THR A 225 19.67 4.71 5.99
C THR A 225 18.71 5.09 7.13
N THR A 226 19.13 5.98 8.04
CA THR A 226 18.28 6.58 9.07
C THR A 226 17.34 7.65 8.54
N GLN A 227 17.50 8.04 7.26
CA GLN A 227 16.63 8.96 6.54
C GLN A 227 15.70 8.27 5.55
N ASP A 228 15.85 6.96 5.36
CA ASP A 228 14.92 6.19 4.58
C ASP A 228 13.66 5.97 5.44
N TRP A 229 12.46 6.15 4.89
CA TRP A 229 11.21 5.95 5.63
C TRP A 229 10.19 5.23 4.78
N ALA A 230 9.48 4.30 5.41
CA ALA A 230 8.44 3.53 4.76
C ALA A 230 7.07 3.78 5.37
N ALA A 231 6.16 4.33 4.56
CA ALA A 231 4.74 4.25 4.87
C ALA A 231 4.29 2.80 4.65
N ALA A 232 4.23 2.03 5.73
CA ALA A 232 3.84 0.63 5.68
C ALA A 232 2.80 0.40 6.76
N PRO A 233 1.61 -0.16 6.49
CA PRO A 233 0.89 -0.81 7.57
C PRO A 233 1.87 -1.79 8.24
N MET A 234 1.94 -1.89 9.57
CA MET A 234 2.72 -2.97 10.20
C MET A 234 2.21 -4.27 9.62
N THR A 235 2.94 -4.78 8.64
CA THR A 235 2.36 -5.85 7.88
C THR A 235 2.59 -7.09 8.72
N LYS A 236 1.53 -7.52 9.41
CA LYS A 236 1.54 -8.77 10.17
C LYS A 236 2.19 -9.85 9.31
N PRO A 237 3.02 -10.75 9.89
CA PRO A 237 3.59 -11.86 9.16
C PRO A 237 2.48 -12.50 8.31
N GLY A 238 2.68 -12.46 7.00
CA GLY A 238 1.67 -12.82 6.01
C GLY A 238 2.03 -14.12 5.33
N ILE A 239 1.04 -14.78 4.74
CA ILE A 239 1.29 -15.93 3.87
C ILE A 239 1.34 -15.41 2.44
N TRP A 240 2.32 -15.85 1.65
CA TRP A 240 2.50 -15.40 0.27
C TRP A 240 2.09 -16.50 -0.68
N LEU A 241 1.16 -16.15 -1.56
CA LEU A 241 0.63 -17.02 -2.59
C LEU A 241 1.30 -16.69 -3.92
N THR A 242 1.59 -17.67 -4.75
CA THR A 242 1.80 -17.39 -6.18
C THR A 242 0.44 -17.28 -6.85
N SER A 243 0.31 -16.41 -7.85
CA SER A 243 -0.95 -16.19 -8.57
C SER A 243 -1.26 -17.28 -9.60
N PHE A 244 -0.60 -18.44 -9.58
CA PHE A 244 -0.96 -19.52 -10.48
C PHE A 244 -2.41 -19.93 -10.23
N ASP A 245 -3.27 -19.61 -11.20
CA ASP A 245 -4.54 -20.30 -11.44
C ASP A 245 -4.20 -21.75 -11.73
N SER A 246 -3.99 -22.54 -10.68
CA SER A 246 -3.85 -23.97 -10.83
C SER A 246 -5.19 -24.48 -11.33
N ASN A 247 -5.19 -24.99 -12.55
CA ASN A 247 -6.31 -25.74 -13.14
C ASN A 247 -6.81 -26.90 -12.23
N GLU A 248 -6.07 -27.24 -11.17
CA GLU A 248 -6.55 -28.02 -10.03
C GLU A 248 -7.38 -27.18 -9.04
N LYS A 249 -8.71 -27.11 -9.25
CA LYS A 249 -9.74 -26.87 -8.22
C LYS A 249 -9.39 -25.83 -7.12
N GLY A 250 -8.82 -24.68 -7.49
CA GLY A 250 -8.74 -23.50 -6.62
C GLY A 250 -7.99 -23.67 -5.29
N THR A 251 -7.07 -24.64 -5.15
CA THR A 251 -6.24 -24.71 -3.94
C THR A 251 -5.02 -23.80 -4.11
N PRO A 252 -4.87 -22.73 -3.32
CA PRO A 252 -3.75 -21.83 -3.48
C PRO A 252 -2.43 -22.51 -3.10
N TYR A 253 -1.36 -22.13 -3.81
CA TYR A 253 0.00 -22.54 -3.51
C TYR A 253 0.75 -21.44 -2.77
N CYS A 254 1.60 -21.85 -1.82
CA CYS A 254 2.34 -20.99 -0.91
C CYS A 254 3.83 -21.15 -1.14
N MET A 255 4.58 -20.07 -0.94
CA MET A 255 6.02 -20.13 -0.73
C MET A 255 6.33 -20.70 0.66
N ALA A 256 7.13 -21.75 0.75
CA ALA A 256 7.51 -22.33 2.03
C ALA A 256 8.99 -22.73 2.10
N ALA A 257 9.61 -22.46 3.25
CA ALA A 257 10.90 -23.01 3.62
C ALA A 257 10.69 -24.42 4.20
N SER A 258 11.50 -25.38 3.73
CA SER A 258 11.36 -26.78 4.15
C SER A 258 11.71 -27.07 5.61
N SER A 259 12.61 -26.27 6.19
CA SER A 259 12.90 -26.22 7.64
C SER A 259 13.34 -24.80 8.02
N GLN A 260 13.76 -24.58 9.27
CA GLN A 260 14.40 -23.34 9.72
C GLN A 260 15.93 -23.40 9.69
N ASP A 261 16.51 -24.49 9.20
CA ASP A 261 17.96 -24.64 9.15
C ASP A 261 18.54 -23.80 8.01
N ASP A 262 19.80 -23.37 8.14
CA ASP A 262 20.47 -22.66 7.06
C ASP A 262 20.57 -23.53 5.82
N GLN A 263 20.40 -22.90 4.65
CA GLN A 263 20.33 -23.53 3.33
C GLN A 263 19.11 -24.42 3.10
N ALA A 264 18.11 -24.42 4.00
CA ALA A 264 16.88 -25.16 3.77
C ALA A 264 16.20 -24.63 2.49
N PRO A 265 15.86 -25.51 1.53
CA PRO A 265 15.29 -25.08 0.26
C PRO A 265 13.92 -24.43 0.47
N VAL A 266 13.66 -23.41 -0.35
CA VAL A 266 12.35 -22.77 -0.49
C VAL A 266 11.67 -23.31 -1.73
N ALA A 267 10.46 -23.82 -1.56
CA ALA A 267 9.70 -24.48 -2.61
C ALA A 267 8.22 -24.10 -2.54
N LEU A 268 7.50 -24.48 -3.58
CA LEU A 268 6.07 -24.33 -3.67
C LEU A 268 5.35 -25.44 -2.92
N VAL A 269 4.32 -25.10 -2.13
CA VAL A 269 3.55 -26.08 -1.35
C VAL A 269 2.07 -25.76 -1.40
N ARG A 270 1.18 -26.73 -1.19
CA ARG A 270 -0.26 -26.42 -1.03
C ARG A 270 -0.49 -25.69 0.29
N CYS A 271 -1.15 -24.54 0.26
CA CYS A 271 -1.39 -23.75 1.47
C CYS A 271 -2.26 -24.44 2.53
N THR A 272 -2.97 -25.51 2.17
CA THR A 272 -3.75 -26.35 3.09
C THR A 272 -2.96 -27.50 3.68
N ALA A 273 -1.91 -27.98 3.01
CA ALA A 273 -1.12 -29.15 3.41
C ALA A 273 0.11 -28.80 4.28
N LEU A 274 0.18 -27.56 4.75
CA LEU A 274 1.38 -26.98 5.37
C LEU A 274 1.85 -27.75 6.61
N ARG A 275 0.90 -28.18 7.45
CA ARG A 275 1.22 -28.90 8.69
C ARG A 275 1.71 -30.33 8.47
N GLU A 276 1.33 -30.95 7.36
CA GLU A 276 1.65 -32.36 7.09
C GLU A 276 3.01 -32.51 6.40
N LEU A 277 3.33 -31.62 5.46
CA LEU A 277 4.56 -31.72 4.67
C LEU A 277 5.77 -31.04 5.31
N TYR A 278 5.55 -29.98 6.09
CA TYR A 278 6.63 -29.16 6.65
C TYR A 278 6.39 -28.85 8.13
N PRO A 279 6.51 -29.86 9.01
CA PRO A 279 6.18 -29.71 10.43
C PRO A 279 7.08 -28.69 11.15
N THR A 280 8.29 -28.45 10.64
CA THR A 280 9.27 -27.47 11.15
C THR A 280 9.53 -26.31 10.16
N GLY A 281 8.86 -26.29 9.01
CA GLY A 281 9.03 -25.26 7.99
C GLY A 281 8.34 -23.94 8.34
N SER A 282 8.59 -22.91 7.52
CA SER A 282 7.86 -21.65 7.59
C SER A 282 7.14 -21.37 6.28
N VAL A 283 5.91 -20.89 6.41
CA VAL A 283 4.97 -20.54 5.34
C VAL A 283 4.49 -19.10 5.48
N THR A 284 4.79 -18.52 6.63
CA THR A 284 4.59 -17.11 6.92
C THR A 284 5.89 -16.40 6.68
N TRP A 285 5.78 -15.23 6.06
CA TRP A 285 6.90 -14.37 5.76
C TRP A 285 6.56 -12.94 6.12
N THR A 286 7.50 -12.27 6.76
CA THR A 286 7.56 -10.82 6.83
C THR A 286 8.27 -10.35 5.58
N VAL A 287 7.69 -9.40 4.85
CA VAL A 287 8.33 -8.81 3.67
C VAL A 287 8.61 -7.34 3.96
N PRO A 288 9.59 -6.75 3.26
CA PRO A 288 9.66 -5.30 3.21
C PRO A 288 8.40 -4.73 2.56
N ALA A 289 8.04 -3.50 2.94
CA ALA A 289 6.92 -2.81 2.31
C ALA A 289 7.26 -2.44 0.85
N ILE A 290 6.25 -2.12 0.04
CA ILE A 290 6.46 -1.66 -1.33
C ILE A 290 6.78 -0.16 -1.33
N PRO A 291 7.79 0.32 -2.09
CA PRO A 291 8.79 -0.42 -2.90
C PRO A 291 10.15 -0.54 -2.19
N PHE A 292 10.15 -0.75 -0.87
CA PHE A 292 11.37 -0.77 -0.06
C PHE A 292 12.16 -2.06 -0.26
N SER A 293 13.46 -1.92 -0.48
CA SER A 293 14.37 -3.06 -0.41
C SER A 293 14.52 -3.54 1.03
N GLY A 294 14.40 -4.84 1.26
CA GLY A 294 14.69 -5.41 2.57
C GLY A 294 14.70 -6.92 2.56
N TYR A 295 14.67 -7.48 3.76
CA TYR A 295 14.73 -8.92 3.96
C TYR A 295 13.33 -9.52 3.96
N ILE A 296 13.13 -10.59 3.19
CA ILE A 296 11.95 -11.45 3.33
C ILE A 296 12.28 -12.48 4.43
N ARG A 297 11.60 -12.43 5.57
CA ARG A 297 11.98 -13.16 6.79
C ARG A 297 10.95 -14.19 7.22
N THR A 298 11.42 -15.32 7.75
CA THR A 298 10.58 -16.26 8.50
C THR A 298 10.32 -15.71 9.92
N PRO A 299 9.34 -16.26 10.68
CA PRO A 299 9.10 -15.88 12.07
C PRO A 299 10.26 -16.15 13.03
N ASN A 300 11.23 -17.00 12.64
CA ASN A 300 12.41 -17.33 13.45
C ASN A 300 13.66 -16.54 13.00
N ASP A 301 13.46 -15.39 12.36
CA ASP A 301 14.51 -14.48 11.91
C ASP A 301 15.54 -15.12 10.95
N LYS A 302 15.06 -16.02 10.09
CA LYS A 302 15.80 -16.47 8.90
C LYS A 302 15.39 -15.65 7.69
N CYS A 303 16.32 -15.39 6.80
CA CYS A 303 16.15 -14.58 5.61
C CYS A 303 16.08 -15.45 4.35
N LEU A 304 15.13 -15.15 3.47
CA LEU A 304 15.13 -15.64 2.10
C LEU A 304 16.46 -15.24 1.45
N THR A 305 17.13 -16.20 0.83
CA THR A 305 18.48 -16.03 0.29
C THR A 305 18.55 -16.64 -1.09
N ALA A 306 18.96 -15.85 -2.09
CA ALA A 306 19.41 -16.38 -3.36
C ALA A 306 20.81 -17.00 -3.19
N ARG A 307 20.92 -18.32 -3.35
CA ARG A 307 22.21 -19.01 -3.14
C ARG A 307 23.33 -18.44 -4.03
N PHE A 308 22.97 -18.02 -5.24
CA PHE A 308 23.83 -17.32 -6.18
C PHE A 308 23.06 -16.16 -6.81
N ARG A 309 23.73 -15.04 -7.13
CA ARG A 309 23.15 -13.87 -7.82
C ARG A 309 23.21 -14.01 -9.35
N THR A 310 22.94 -15.20 -9.85
CA THR A 310 22.89 -15.52 -11.28
C THR A 310 21.58 -16.21 -11.61
N GLU A 311 21.17 -16.13 -12.87
CA GLU A 311 20.01 -16.84 -13.42
C GLU A 311 19.93 -18.30 -12.92
N GLY A 312 18.75 -18.71 -12.45
CA GLY A 312 18.52 -20.05 -11.90
C GLY A 312 19.04 -20.26 -10.48
N GLY A 313 19.55 -19.22 -9.81
CA GLY A 313 20.00 -19.28 -8.43
C GLY A 313 18.88 -19.73 -7.49
N ARG A 314 19.01 -20.92 -6.88
CA ARG A 314 18.00 -21.47 -5.97
C ARG A 314 17.78 -20.58 -4.75
N LEU A 315 16.52 -20.47 -4.33
CA LEU A 315 16.16 -19.80 -3.08
C LEU A 315 16.24 -20.77 -1.91
N THR A 316 16.86 -20.30 -0.83
CA THR A 316 17.00 -20.99 0.44
C THR A 316 16.64 -20.04 1.57
N VAL A 317 16.56 -20.53 2.81
CA VAL A 317 16.62 -19.67 3.99
C VAL A 317 17.99 -19.78 4.64
N GLU A 318 18.53 -18.67 5.09
CA GLU A 318 19.78 -18.61 5.86
C GLU A 318 19.62 -17.66 7.03
N ALA A 319 20.56 -17.67 7.96
CA ALA A 319 20.66 -16.63 8.98
C ALA A 319 20.67 -15.26 8.30
N CYS A 320 19.80 -14.37 8.77
CA CYS A 320 19.89 -12.97 8.40
C CYS A 320 21.27 -12.44 8.82
N PRO A 321 21.96 -11.62 8.01
CA PRO A 321 23.27 -11.13 8.35
C PRO A 321 23.23 -10.34 9.65
N ALA A 322 24.33 -10.43 10.40
CA ALA A 322 24.53 -9.57 11.55
C ALA A 322 24.48 -8.10 11.14
N ARG A 323 24.17 -7.23 12.10
CA ARG A 323 23.82 -5.80 11.96
C ARG A 323 24.71 -4.96 11.04
N THR A 324 25.99 -5.32 10.88
CA THR A 324 26.99 -4.59 10.08
C THR A 324 27.28 -5.23 8.73
N GLY A 325 26.69 -6.40 8.44
CA GLY A 325 26.84 -7.12 7.19
C GLY A 325 25.63 -6.87 6.30
N VAL A 326 25.86 -6.40 5.08
CA VAL A 326 24.84 -6.44 4.03
C VAL A 326 25.09 -7.68 3.20
N ASN A 327 24.18 -8.65 3.25
CA ASN A 327 24.18 -9.75 2.30
C ASN A 327 23.26 -9.39 1.13
N SER A 328 23.84 -8.95 0.02
CA SER A 328 23.08 -8.59 -1.19
C SER A 328 22.28 -9.75 -1.79
N ASN A 329 22.54 -10.99 -1.39
CA ASN A 329 21.76 -12.16 -1.80
C ASN A 329 20.43 -12.29 -1.05
N GLN A 330 20.22 -11.47 0.00
CA GLN A 330 19.07 -11.57 0.90
C GLN A 330 18.17 -10.34 0.87
N ARG A 331 18.45 -9.38 -0.02
CA ARG A 331 17.68 -8.15 -0.15
C ARG A 331 16.80 -8.19 -1.38
N PHE A 332 15.51 -7.99 -1.17
CA PHE A 332 14.49 -8.02 -2.20
C PHE A 332 13.68 -6.72 -2.19
N VAL A 333 13.37 -6.23 -3.38
CA VAL A 333 12.51 -5.09 -3.66
C VAL A 333 11.17 -5.62 -4.15
N PRO A 334 10.08 -5.48 -3.37
CA PRO A 334 8.75 -5.83 -3.83
C PRO A 334 8.28 -4.75 -4.82
N LEU A 335 7.85 -5.18 -6.00
CA LEU A 335 7.38 -4.33 -7.08
C LEU A 335 5.85 -4.18 -7.01
N HIS A 336 5.33 -3.12 -7.65
CA HIS A 336 3.89 -2.82 -7.65
C HIS A 336 3.03 -3.91 -8.31
N ASP A 337 3.61 -4.69 -9.21
CA ASP A 337 2.93 -5.79 -9.91
C ASP A 337 2.97 -7.13 -9.13
N GLY A 338 3.48 -7.13 -7.89
CA GLY A 338 3.56 -8.32 -7.05
C GLY A 338 4.81 -9.17 -7.25
N ARG A 339 5.76 -8.73 -8.09
CA ARG A 339 7.08 -9.38 -8.16
C ARG A 339 7.94 -9.02 -6.96
N PHE A 340 8.92 -9.89 -6.65
CA PHE A 340 10.01 -9.58 -5.73
C PHE A 340 11.34 -9.61 -6.48
N GLN A 341 11.93 -8.45 -6.74
CA GLN A 341 13.21 -8.34 -7.43
C GLN A 341 14.37 -8.44 -6.43
N LEU A 342 15.39 -9.23 -6.72
CA LEU A 342 16.64 -9.24 -5.95
C LEU A 342 17.36 -7.88 -6.14
N GLU A 343 17.59 -7.17 -5.05
CA GLU A 343 18.10 -5.79 -5.05
C GLU A 343 19.36 -5.65 -5.91
N GLY A 344 19.43 -4.60 -6.73
CA GLY A 344 20.59 -4.31 -7.58
C GLY A 344 20.80 -5.27 -8.75
N THR A 345 19.78 -6.07 -9.11
CA THR A 345 19.79 -6.96 -10.26
C THR A 345 18.47 -6.84 -11.05
N ASN A 346 18.38 -7.49 -12.21
CA ASN A 346 17.11 -7.69 -12.93
C ASN A 346 16.55 -9.10 -12.72
N PHE A 347 16.83 -9.74 -11.57
CA PHE A 347 16.30 -11.07 -11.25
C PHE A 347 15.14 -10.98 -10.27
N CYS A 348 14.08 -11.75 -10.52
CA CYS A 348 12.88 -11.82 -9.72
C CYS A 348 12.73 -13.21 -9.09
N VAL A 349 12.06 -13.29 -7.94
CA VAL A 349 11.65 -14.55 -7.32
C VAL A 349 10.70 -15.28 -8.27
N ASP A 350 11.09 -16.50 -8.64
CA ASP A 350 10.53 -17.25 -9.75
C ASP A 350 10.23 -18.70 -9.34
N LEU A 351 9.05 -19.17 -9.72
CA LEU A 351 8.73 -20.59 -9.68
C LEU A 351 9.37 -21.29 -10.89
N THR A 352 10.37 -22.13 -10.61
CA THR A 352 11.15 -22.85 -11.61
C THR A 352 10.27 -23.53 -12.65
N ASP A 353 10.57 -23.29 -13.93
CA ASP A 353 9.85 -23.84 -15.10
C ASP A 353 8.35 -23.51 -15.16
N GLY A 354 7.87 -22.61 -14.29
CA GLY A 354 6.47 -22.22 -14.19
C GLY A 354 5.50 -23.37 -13.86
N GLN A 355 6.00 -24.47 -13.28
CA GLN A 355 5.19 -25.64 -12.97
C GLN A 355 4.67 -25.57 -11.52
N PRO A 356 3.35 -25.43 -11.27
CA PRO A 356 2.79 -25.36 -9.92
C PRO A 356 2.69 -26.74 -9.26
N LEU A 357 3.82 -27.45 -9.15
CA LEU A 357 3.93 -28.74 -8.47
C LEU A 357 4.41 -28.56 -7.03
N VAL A 358 3.81 -29.30 -6.09
CA VAL A 358 4.28 -29.33 -4.70
C VAL A 358 5.73 -29.81 -4.66
N GLY A 359 6.56 -29.09 -3.92
CA GLY A 359 8.00 -29.34 -3.83
C GLY A 359 8.82 -28.75 -4.97
N ASN A 360 8.19 -28.14 -5.98
CA ASN A 360 8.94 -27.46 -7.03
C ASN A 360 9.73 -26.29 -6.43
N PRO A 361 11.07 -26.28 -6.57
CA PRO A 361 11.91 -25.24 -5.97
C PRO A 361 11.61 -23.85 -6.53
N LEU A 362 11.85 -22.83 -5.72
CA LEU A 362 11.94 -21.46 -6.19
C LEU A 362 13.39 -21.10 -6.53
N GLN A 363 13.52 -20.14 -7.44
CA GLN A 363 14.80 -19.62 -7.89
C GLN A 363 14.70 -18.10 -8.11
N ILE A 364 15.81 -17.49 -8.50
CA ILE A 364 15.80 -16.19 -9.15
C ILE A 364 15.93 -16.38 -10.66
N SER A 365 15.16 -15.62 -11.43
CA SER A 365 15.12 -15.65 -12.89
C SER A 365 14.97 -14.23 -13.44
N GLY A 366 15.32 -13.97 -14.69
CA GLY A 366 15.14 -12.67 -15.33
C GLY A 366 13.71 -12.15 -15.13
N CYS A 367 13.57 -10.93 -14.62
CA CYS A 367 12.28 -10.30 -14.38
C CYS A 367 11.55 -10.07 -15.72
N ASP A 368 10.53 -10.86 -16.02
CA ASP A 368 9.79 -10.82 -17.30
C ASP A 368 8.27 -10.62 -17.13
N GLY A 369 7.77 -10.64 -15.89
CA GLY A 369 6.35 -10.41 -15.60
C GLY A 369 5.46 -11.63 -15.86
N THR A 370 6.07 -12.80 -16.09
CA THR A 370 5.32 -14.05 -16.23
C THR A 370 4.60 -14.42 -14.93
N PRO A 371 3.48 -15.17 -14.99
CA PRO A 371 2.71 -15.55 -13.80
C PRO A 371 3.52 -16.25 -12.70
N ASN A 372 4.59 -16.97 -13.06
CA ASN A 372 5.54 -17.61 -12.13
C ASN A 372 6.39 -16.65 -11.31
N GLN A 373 6.33 -15.35 -11.60
CA GLN A 373 7.03 -14.31 -10.85
C GLN A 373 6.08 -13.43 -10.04
N ILE A 374 4.76 -13.63 -10.15
CA ILE A 374 3.74 -12.81 -9.48
C ILE A 374 3.33 -13.45 -8.15
N TRP A 375 3.47 -12.68 -7.09
CA TRP A 375 3.19 -13.10 -5.72
C TRP A 375 2.19 -12.17 -5.05
N THR A 376 1.17 -12.77 -4.43
CA THR A 376 0.12 -12.06 -3.72
C THR A 376 0.28 -12.25 -2.23
N ARG A 377 0.24 -11.14 -1.50
CA ARG A 377 0.16 -11.16 -0.05
C ARG A 377 -1.21 -11.61 0.43
N VAL A 378 -1.23 -12.51 1.40
CA VAL A 378 -2.46 -12.83 2.15
C VAL A 378 -2.22 -12.64 3.64
N GLU A 379 -2.87 -11.64 4.22
CA GLU A 379 -2.73 -11.26 5.64
C GLU A 379 -3.42 -12.24 6.60
N ARG A 380 -4.43 -12.96 6.11
CA ARG A 380 -5.06 -14.10 6.78
C ARG A 380 -5.61 -15.04 5.71
N ILE A 381 -5.26 -16.30 5.79
CA ILE A 381 -6.13 -17.36 5.27
C ILE A 381 -7.34 -17.38 6.20
N ARG A 382 -8.27 -16.42 6.03
CA ARG A 382 -9.59 -16.52 6.66
C ARG A 382 -10.13 -17.85 6.18
N ARG A 383 -10.44 -18.75 7.13
CA ARG A 383 -10.95 -20.12 6.92
C ARG A 383 -11.39 -20.27 5.47
N LEU A 384 -10.52 -20.85 4.63
CA LEU A 384 -10.94 -21.24 3.29
C LEU A 384 -12.28 -21.95 3.48
N PRO A 385 -13.34 -21.59 2.73
CA PRO A 385 -14.61 -22.28 2.85
C PRO A 385 -14.31 -23.76 2.89
N SER A 386 -14.73 -24.43 3.97
CA SER A 386 -14.63 -25.88 4.04
C SER A 386 -15.47 -26.40 2.88
N TYR A 387 -14.80 -26.80 1.80
CA TYR A 387 -15.43 -27.34 0.60
C TYR A 387 -15.84 -28.79 0.82
#